data_AF-A0A1R3L660-F1
#
_entry.id   AF-A0A1R3L660-F1
#
_cell.length_a   1.000
_cell.length_b   1.000
_cell.length_c   1.000
_cell.angle_alpha   90.00
_cell.angle_beta   90.00
_cell.angle_gamma   90.00
#
_symmetry.space_group_name_H-M   'P 1'
#
loop_
_entity.id
_entity.type
_entity.pdbx_description
1 polymer ?
#
loop_
_entity_poly.entity_id
_entity_poly.type
_entity_poly.pdbx_seq_one_letter_code
_entity_poly.pdbx_strand_id
1 'polypeptide(L)'
;MEVCEGDDDLMKKVEAISVDDRSKSTKVIDLLRRFLGIQQRRAEAYAKLRSGFSQYMAGGGEIAYQHLCGEITGEFNECSKQVIEMESFLLRPDLCRGDLAELLKAVQAQEKQKLQLTVRIQILKKAGRPSERPVSHDSCHFSKPEEHVHECMHVHELTEVAGTEDAEADAEYDSALKEAICGVQDAVTTINEHLEEVRYEIEALESEE
;
A
#
# COMPACT_ATOMS: atom_id res chain seq x y z
N MET A 1 -11.65 0.50 -71.28
CA MET A 1 -11.51 1.48 -70.18
C MET A 1 -11.90 0.72 -68.92
N GLU A 2 -10.99 -0.12 -68.43
CA GLU A 2 -11.16 -0.83 -67.16
C GLU A 2 -10.82 0.17 -66.06
N VAL A 3 -11.79 0.43 -65.18
CA VAL A 3 -11.67 1.34 -64.05
C VAL A 3 -11.00 0.58 -62.92
N CYS A 4 -10.01 1.21 -62.30
CA CYS A 4 -9.26 0.72 -61.16
C CYS A 4 -10.19 0.55 -59.93
N GLU A 5 -10.88 -0.58 -59.80
CA GLU A 5 -11.72 -0.89 -58.63
C GLU A 5 -10.92 -1.38 -57.41
N GLY A 6 -9.60 -1.59 -57.56
CA GLY A 6 -8.73 -2.13 -56.50
C GLY A 6 -8.18 -1.12 -55.48
N ASP A 7 -8.09 0.16 -55.84
CA ASP A 7 -7.45 1.18 -54.99
C ASP A 7 -8.42 1.78 -53.93
N ASP A 8 -9.72 1.81 -54.22
CA ASP A 8 -10.77 2.31 -53.32
C ASP A 8 -11.04 1.37 -52.12
N ASP A 9 -10.93 0.05 -52.33
CA ASP A 9 -11.10 -0.96 -51.27
C ASP A 9 -9.92 -0.96 -50.29
N LEU A 10 -8.70 -0.72 -50.81
CA LEU A 10 -7.50 -0.60 -49.99
C LEU A 10 -7.53 0.65 -49.10
N MET A 11 -7.96 1.79 -49.65
CA MET A 11 -8.12 3.04 -48.88
C MET A 11 -9.16 2.89 -47.77
N LYS A 12 -10.34 2.30 -48.06
CA LYS A 12 -11.36 2.03 -47.04
C LYS A 12 -10.89 1.11 -45.93
N LYS A 13 -10.08 0.10 -46.27
CA LYS A 13 -9.53 -0.83 -45.28
C LYS A 13 -8.51 -0.15 -44.37
N VAL A 14 -7.66 0.72 -44.92
CA VAL A 14 -6.70 1.52 -44.14
C VAL A 14 -7.41 2.51 -43.22
N GLU A 15 -8.45 3.20 -43.70
CA GLU A 15 -9.28 4.08 -42.88
C GLU A 15 -10.04 3.34 -41.77
N ALA A 16 -10.58 2.15 -42.06
CA ALA A 16 -11.26 1.35 -41.05
C ALA A 16 -10.29 0.83 -39.97
N ILE A 17 -9.06 0.48 -40.35
CA ILE A 17 -8.01 0.05 -39.41
C ILE A 17 -7.57 1.22 -38.52
N SER A 18 -7.38 2.42 -39.06
CA SER A 18 -6.94 3.58 -38.29
C SER A 18 -8.00 4.10 -37.31
N VAL A 19 -9.29 3.96 -37.65
CA VAL A 19 -10.41 4.30 -36.76
C VAL A 19 -10.56 3.29 -35.61
N ASP A 20 -10.37 2.00 -35.89
CA ASP A 20 -10.39 0.95 -34.87
C ASP A 20 -9.24 1.12 -33.86
N ASP A 21 -8.05 1.47 -34.35
CA ASP A 21 -6.86 1.66 -33.51
C ASP A 21 -6.99 2.86 -32.57
N ARG A 22 -7.47 4.01 -33.11
CA ARG A 22 -7.79 5.20 -32.31
C ARG A 22 -8.82 4.89 -31.22
N SER A 23 -9.86 4.13 -31.55
CA SER A 23 -10.89 3.74 -30.56
C SER A 23 -10.31 2.87 -29.44
N LYS A 24 -9.30 2.04 -29.72
CA LYS A 24 -8.60 1.25 -28.70
C LYS A 24 -7.74 2.13 -27.82
N SER A 25 -6.92 3.01 -28.40
CA SER A 25 -6.06 3.93 -27.65
C SER A 25 -6.86 4.77 -26.66
N THR A 26 -7.99 5.37 -27.07
CA THR A 26 -8.85 6.12 -26.16
C THR A 26 -9.38 5.27 -24.99
N LYS A 27 -9.78 4.01 -25.23
CA LYS A 27 -10.23 3.09 -24.16
C LYS A 27 -9.08 2.75 -23.19
N VAL A 28 -7.86 2.54 -23.70
CA VAL A 28 -6.68 2.28 -22.88
C VAL A 28 -6.36 3.50 -22.02
N ILE A 29 -6.31 4.70 -22.61
CA ILE A 29 -6.09 5.96 -21.89
C ILE A 29 -7.13 6.13 -20.76
N ASP A 30 -8.40 5.89 -21.05
CA ASP A 30 -9.48 5.99 -20.07
C ASP A 30 -9.34 4.98 -18.91
N LEU A 31 -8.82 3.78 -19.18
CA LEU A 31 -8.48 2.81 -18.13
C LEU A 31 -7.29 3.32 -17.32
N LEU A 32 -6.20 3.74 -17.95
CA LEU A 32 -5.00 4.20 -17.25
C LEU A 32 -5.26 5.44 -16.38
N ARG A 33 -6.05 6.40 -16.84
CA ARG A 33 -6.46 7.56 -16.03
C ARG A 33 -7.30 7.16 -14.82
N ARG A 34 -8.21 6.19 -14.98
CA ARG A 34 -8.96 5.61 -13.85
C ARG A 34 -8.02 4.91 -12.86
N PHE A 35 -7.00 4.21 -13.36
CA PHE A 35 -6.01 3.55 -12.52
C PHE A 35 -5.26 4.56 -11.66
N LEU A 36 -4.78 5.66 -12.25
CA LEU A 36 -4.14 6.75 -11.50
C LEU A 36 -5.07 7.33 -10.42
N GLY A 37 -6.36 7.51 -10.72
CA GLY A 37 -7.36 7.93 -9.74
C GLY A 37 -7.54 6.94 -8.57
N ILE A 38 -7.50 5.63 -8.84
CA ILE A 38 -7.54 4.61 -7.78
C ILE A 38 -6.29 4.69 -6.89
N GLN A 39 -5.11 4.94 -7.47
CA GLN A 39 -3.87 5.04 -6.71
C GLN A 39 -3.83 6.30 -5.84
N GLN A 40 -4.42 7.39 -6.31
CA GLN A 40 -4.63 8.59 -5.50
C GLN A 40 -5.52 8.30 -4.28
N ARG A 41 -6.66 7.60 -4.48
CA ARG A 41 -7.53 7.16 -3.37
C ARG A 41 -6.79 6.29 -2.35
N ARG A 42 -5.94 5.36 -2.81
CA ARG A 42 -5.09 4.55 -1.92
C ARG A 42 -4.12 5.42 -1.12
N ALA A 43 -3.44 6.37 -1.75
CA ALA A 43 -2.53 7.28 -1.07
C ALA A 43 -3.24 8.07 0.06
N GLU A 44 -4.45 8.55 -0.20
CA GLU A 44 -5.30 9.22 0.79
C GLU A 44 -5.70 8.28 1.93
N ALA A 45 -6.07 7.03 1.62
CA ALA A 45 -6.40 6.01 2.62
C ALA A 45 -5.19 5.71 3.54
N TYR A 46 -3.97 5.58 2.99
CA TYR A 46 -2.75 5.44 3.81
C TYR A 46 -2.49 6.68 4.68
N ALA A 47 -2.69 7.89 4.15
CA ALA A 47 -2.52 9.12 4.92
C ALA A 47 -3.52 9.19 6.08
N LYS A 48 -4.78 8.84 5.84
CA LYS A 48 -5.84 8.77 6.86
C LYS A 48 -5.52 7.70 7.91
N LEU A 49 -5.09 6.51 7.50
CA LEU A 49 -4.66 5.43 8.40
C LEU A 49 -3.49 5.87 9.29
N ARG A 50 -2.47 6.52 8.71
CA ARG A 50 -1.30 7.03 9.46
C ARG A 50 -1.72 8.06 10.50
N SER A 51 -2.57 9.02 10.11
CA SER A 51 -3.07 10.05 11.03
C SER A 51 -3.89 9.45 12.16
N GLY A 52 -4.82 8.54 11.84
CA GLY A 52 -5.64 7.86 12.84
C GLY A 52 -4.84 7.00 13.80
N PHE A 53 -3.78 6.33 13.33
CA PHE A 53 -2.90 5.57 14.21
C PHE A 53 -2.12 6.50 15.18
N SER A 54 -1.63 7.64 14.69
CA SER A 54 -0.98 8.62 15.58
C SER A 54 -1.93 9.15 16.66
N GLN A 55 -3.19 9.42 16.31
CA GLN A 55 -4.21 9.84 17.29
C GLN A 55 -4.52 8.73 18.30
N TYR A 56 -4.62 7.48 17.83
CA TYR A 56 -4.82 6.32 18.69
C TYR A 56 -3.68 6.17 19.72
N MET A 57 -2.42 6.27 19.28
CA MET A 57 -1.26 6.17 20.17
C MET A 57 -1.18 7.32 21.18
N ALA A 58 -1.67 8.51 20.85
CA ALA A 58 -1.64 9.67 21.75
C ALA A 58 -2.82 9.70 22.75
N GLY A 59 -4.02 9.27 22.33
CA GLY A 59 -5.27 9.49 23.06
C GLY A 59 -6.00 8.23 23.54
N GLY A 60 -5.54 7.02 23.21
CA GLY A 60 -6.10 5.77 23.74
C GLY A 60 -7.46 5.34 23.18
N GLY A 61 -7.89 5.86 22.02
CA GLY A 61 -9.20 5.60 21.42
C GLY A 61 -9.31 4.31 20.60
N GLU A 62 -9.26 3.12 21.23
CA GLU A 62 -9.23 1.84 20.52
C GLU A 62 -10.47 1.57 19.64
N ILE A 63 -11.68 1.88 20.11
CA ILE A 63 -12.92 1.66 19.34
C ILE A 63 -12.95 2.54 18.08
N ALA A 64 -12.61 3.82 18.21
CA ALA A 64 -12.57 4.74 17.08
C ALA A 64 -11.52 4.32 16.05
N TYR A 65 -10.36 3.82 16.51
CA TYR A 65 -9.32 3.32 15.64
C TYR A 65 -9.73 2.02 14.92
N GLN A 66 -10.38 1.08 15.60
CA GLN A 66 -10.91 -0.13 14.99
C GLN A 66 -11.95 0.17 13.90
N HIS A 67 -12.85 1.14 14.15
CA HIS A 67 -13.81 1.58 13.14
C HIS A 67 -13.10 2.14 11.90
N LEU A 68 -12.10 3.00 12.11
CA LEU A 68 -11.27 3.53 11.03
C LEU A 68 -10.57 2.42 10.24
N CYS A 69 -10.01 1.40 10.92
CA CYS A 69 -9.40 0.25 10.24
C CYS A 69 -10.40 -0.48 9.35
N GLY A 70 -11.65 -0.62 9.80
CA GLY A 70 -12.74 -1.20 9.00
C GLY A 70 -13.03 -0.40 7.73
N GLU A 71 -13.19 0.92 7.85
CA GLU A 71 -13.40 1.82 6.70
C GLU A 71 -12.26 1.73 5.69
N ILE A 72 -11.01 1.84 6.16
CA ILE A 72 -9.82 1.83 5.31
C ILE A 72 -9.65 0.47 4.63
N THR A 73 -9.91 -0.63 5.33
CA THR A 73 -9.86 -1.97 4.75
C THR A 73 -10.91 -2.12 3.65
N GLY A 74 -12.12 -1.58 3.86
CA GLY A 74 -13.16 -1.50 2.84
C GLY A 74 -12.69 -0.76 1.59
N GLU A 75 -12.09 0.41 1.77
CA GLU A 75 -11.56 1.24 0.68
C GLU A 75 -10.45 0.53 -0.11
N PHE A 76 -9.50 -0.11 0.58
CA PHE A 76 -8.43 -0.89 -0.07
C PHE A 76 -8.97 -2.08 -0.86
N ASN A 77 -9.97 -2.79 -0.30
CA ASN A 77 -10.60 -3.92 -0.99
C ASN A 77 -11.31 -3.46 -2.25
N GLU A 78 -12.03 -2.35 -2.20
CA GLU A 78 -12.73 -1.79 -3.35
C GLU A 78 -11.75 -1.36 -4.44
N CYS A 79 -10.68 -0.63 -4.07
CA CYS A 79 -9.61 -0.27 -5.00
C CYS A 79 -8.99 -1.51 -5.66
N SER A 80 -8.75 -2.57 -4.89
CA SER A 80 -8.14 -3.81 -5.42
C SER A 80 -9.04 -4.51 -6.43
N LYS A 81 -10.35 -4.59 -6.17
CA LYS A 81 -11.32 -5.16 -7.11
C LYS A 81 -11.37 -4.40 -8.42
N GLN A 82 -11.40 -3.06 -8.36
CA GLN A 82 -11.42 -2.23 -9.56
C GLN A 82 -10.19 -2.46 -10.42
N VAL A 83 -8.99 -2.55 -9.83
CA VAL A 83 -7.77 -2.82 -10.61
C VAL A 83 -7.76 -4.23 -11.21
N ILE A 84 -8.23 -5.26 -10.49
CA ILE A 84 -8.33 -6.63 -11.03
C ILE A 84 -9.29 -6.68 -12.24
N GLU A 85 -10.40 -5.94 -12.17
CA GLU A 85 -11.32 -5.80 -13.30
C GLU A 85 -10.64 -5.10 -14.49
N MET A 86 -9.85 -4.07 -14.24
CA MET A 86 -9.09 -3.36 -15.27
C MET A 86 -8.01 -4.22 -15.92
N GLU A 87 -7.26 -5.01 -15.14
CA GLU A 87 -6.33 -6.03 -15.66
C GLU A 87 -7.07 -6.97 -16.62
N SER A 88 -8.28 -7.41 -16.25
CA SER A 88 -9.09 -8.29 -17.10
C SER A 88 -9.53 -7.61 -18.40
N PHE A 89 -9.84 -6.30 -18.36
CA PHE A 89 -10.17 -5.55 -19.57
C PHE A 89 -8.98 -5.40 -20.51
N LEU A 90 -7.79 -5.09 -19.98
CA LEU A 90 -6.56 -4.94 -20.77
C LEU A 90 -6.16 -6.24 -21.49
N LEU A 91 -6.43 -7.39 -20.88
CA LEU A 91 -6.18 -8.71 -21.46
C LEU A 91 -7.16 -9.13 -22.55
N ARG A 92 -8.29 -8.42 -22.72
CA ARG A 92 -9.26 -8.80 -23.74
C ARG A 92 -8.66 -8.63 -25.15
N PRO A 93 -9.06 -9.47 -26.14
CA PRO A 93 -8.51 -9.41 -27.50
C PRO A 93 -8.71 -8.06 -28.22
N ASP A 94 -9.68 -7.26 -27.80
CA ASP A 94 -9.94 -5.94 -28.37
C ASP A 94 -8.92 -4.88 -27.93
N LEU A 95 -8.30 -5.02 -26.77
CA LEU A 95 -7.21 -4.12 -26.32
C LEU A 95 -5.83 -4.77 -26.45
N CYS A 96 -5.72 -6.06 -26.12
CA CYS A 96 -4.49 -6.86 -26.23
C CYS A 96 -3.27 -6.21 -25.54
N ARG A 97 -3.48 -5.50 -24.43
CA ARG A 97 -2.44 -4.79 -23.66
C ARG A 97 -2.00 -5.60 -22.44
N GLY A 98 -1.44 -6.78 -22.70
CA GLY A 98 -0.94 -7.68 -21.66
C GLY A 98 0.21 -7.06 -20.83
N ASP A 99 1.03 -6.23 -21.47
CA ASP A 99 2.07 -5.43 -20.85
C ASP A 99 1.52 -4.52 -19.73
N LEU A 100 0.43 -3.80 -20.01
CA LEU A 100 -0.20 -2.92 -19.02
C LEU A 100 -0.91 -3.71 -17.92
N ALA A 101 -1.47 -4.88 -18.24
CA ALA A 101 -2.04 -5.77 -17.23
C ALA A 101 -0.96 -6.28 -16.26
N GLU A 102 0.23 -6.62 -16.76
CA GLU A 102 1.37 -7.01 -15.92
C GLU A 102 1.86 -5.86 -15.05
N LEU A 103 1.92 -4.64 -15.60
CA LEU A 103 2.27 -3.42 -14.84
C LEU A 103 1.29 -3.15 -13.70
N LEU A 104 -0.02 -3.21 -13.96
CA LEU A 104 -1.07 -3.06 -12.94
C LEU A 104 -0.94 -4.11 -11.83
N LYS A 105 -0.67 -5.36 -12.22
CA LYS A 105 -0.46 -6.47 -11.29
C LYS A 105 0.80 -6.29 -10.44
N ALA A 106 1.88 -5.76 -11.01
CA ALA A 106 3.09 -5.40 -10.27
C ALA A 106 2.79 -4.35 -9.19
N VAL A 107 2.01 -3.31 -9.53
CA VAL A 107 1.55 -2.32 -8.55
C VAL A 107 0.66 -2.96 -7.47
N GLN A 108 -0.24 -3.90 -7.80
CA GLN A 108 -1.02 -4.63 -6.78
C GLN A 108 -0.14 -5.41 -5.81
N ALA A 109 0.92 -6.05 -6.31
CA ALA A 109 1.85 -6.79 -5.46
C ALA A 109 2.57 -5.85 -4.48
N GLN A 110 3.04 -4.70 -4.96
CA GLN A 110 3.68 -3.69 -4.10
C GLN A 110 2.70 -3.08 -3.10
N GLU A 111 1.46 -2.82 -3.50
CA GLU A 111 0.43 -2.29 -2.60
C GLU A 111 0.08 -3.28 -1.49
N LYS A 112 0.02 -4.58 -1.80
CA LYS A 112 -0.15 -5.63 -0.79
C LYS A 112 1.02 -5.65 0.20
N GLN A 113 2.26 -5.61 -0.30
CA GLN A 113 3.46 -5.61 0.54
C GLN A 113 3.52 -4.37 1.43
N LYS A 114 3.28 -3.18 0.87
CA LYS A 114 3.23 -1.91 1.59
C LYS A 114 2.20 -1.93 2.72
N LEU A 115 0.99 -2.46 2.47
CA LEU A 115 -0.04 -2.58 3.50
C LEU A 115 0.41 -3.53 4.63
N GLN A 116 0.94 -4.70 4.29
CA GLN A 116 1.42 -5.67 5.27
C GLN A 116 2.52 -5.09 6.18
N LEU A 117 3.50 -4.40 5.59
CA LEU A 117 4.58 -3.77 6.34
C LEU A 117 4.07 -2.57 7.16
N THR A 118 3.11 -1.80 6.65
CA THR A 118 2.46 -0.73 7.41
C THR A 118 1.79 -1.28 8.67
N VAL A 119 1.07 -2.40 8.56
CA VAL A 119 0.45 -3.07 9.71
C VAL A 119 1.51 -3.61 10.67
N ARG A 120 2.61 -4.22 10.17
CA ARG A 120 3.73 -4.68 11.00
C ARG A 120 4.34 -3.53 11.82
N ILE A 121 4.56 -2.36 11.20
CA ILE A 121 5.03 -1.15 11.90
C ILE A 121 4.07 -0.75 13.02
N GLN A 122 2.75 -0.77 12.77
CA GLN A 122 1.76 -0.40 13.78
C GLN A 122 1.73 -1.38 14.95
N ILE A 123 1.83 -2.68 14.68
CA ILE A 123 1.89 -3.73 15.71
C ILE A 123 3.13 -3.54 16.57
N LEU A 124 4.30 -3.34 15.95
CA LEU A 124 5.55 -3.08 16.66
C LEU A 124 5.43 -1.83 17.54
N LYS A 125 4.96 -0.71 16.97
CA LYS A 125 4.79 0.55 17.72
C LYS A 125 3.78 0.43 18.87
N LYS A 126 2.70 -0.33 18.70
CA LYS A 126 1.73 -0.59 19.78
C LYS A 126 2.33 -1.47 20.88
N ALA A 127 3.17 -2.44 20.53
CA ALA A 127 3.84 -3.30 21.50
C ALA A 127 4.94 -2.55 22.30
N GLY A 128 5.49 -1.47 21.76
CA GLY A 128 6.54 -0.67 22.38
C GLY A 128 7.89 -1.40 22.46
N ARG A 129 8.93 -0.64 22.82
CA ARG A 129 10.25 -1.20 23.13
C ARG A 129 10.14 -2.14 24.33
N PRO A 130 10.72 -3.35 24.28
CA PRO A 130 10.75 -4.28 25.41
C PRO A 130 11.17 -3.63 26.73
N SER A 131 12.25 -2.82 26.71
CA SER A 131 12.75 -2.11 27.90
C SER A 131 11.83 -1.03 28.46
N GLU A 132 10.87 -0.54 27.66
CA GLU A 132 9.92 0.51 28.05
C GLU A 132 8.56 -0.07 28.51
N ARG A 133 8.39 -1.40 28.49
CA ARG A 133 7.13 -2.03 28.89
C ARG A 133 6.96 -1.95 30.41
N PRO A 134 5.74 -1.68 30.91
CA PRO A 134 5.46 -1.78 32.34
C PRO A 134 5.75 -3.20 32.82
N VAL A 135 6.61 -3.33 33.84
CA VAL A 135 6.90 -4.61 34.47
C VAL A 135 5.63 -5.11 35.17
N SER A 136 5.27 -6.38 34.95
CA SER A 136 4.12 -6.99 35.64
C SER A 136 4.38 -7.04 37.16
N HIS A 137 3.40 -6.57 37.93
CA HIS A 137 3.36 -6.69 39.40
C HIS A 137 2.68 -7.98 39.88
N ASP A 138 2.45 -8.98 39.01
CA ASP A 138 1.73 -10.21 39.38
C ASP A 138 2.43 -11.01 40.50
N SER A 139 3.72 -10.73 40.75
CA SER A 139 4.53 -11.33 41.81
C SER A 139 4.88 -10.34 42.94
N CYS A 140 4.30 -9.14 42.95
CA CYS A 140 4.57 -8.13 43.95
C CYS A 140 3.94 -8.53 45.29
N HIS A 141 4.78 -8.76 46.31
CA HIS A 141 4.33 -9.20 47.64
C HIS A 141 3.58 -8.11 48.45
N PHE A 142 3.45 -6.90 47.90
CA PHE A 142 2.72 -5.77 48.50
C PHE A 142 1.30 -5.67 47.94
N SER A 143 0.33 -6.18 48.70
CA SER A 143 -1.08 -6.31 48.28
C SER A 143 -2.04 -5.27 48.86
N LYS A 144 -1.55 -4.20 49.52
CA LYS A 144 -2.40 -3.22 50.22
C LYS A 144 -2.31 -1.83 49.58
N PRO A 145 -3.38 -1.35 48.91
CA PRO A 145 -3.37 -0.08 48.18
C PRO A 145 -3.48 1.20 49.04
N GLU A 146 -3.87 1.10 50.31
CA GLU A 146 -4.50 2.27 50.98
C GLU A 146 -3.61 3.05 51.96
N GLU A 147 -2.39 2.61 52.30
CA GLU A 147 -1.62 3.30 53.35
C GLU A 147 -0.23 3.81 52.97
N HIS A 148 0.37 3.42 51.85
CA HIS A 148 1.67 3.96 51.44
C HIS A 148 1.82 3.99 49.93
N VAL A 149 2.29 5.12 49.39
CA VAL A 149 2.93 5.19 48.07
C VAL A 149 4.14 4.25 48.15
N HIS A 150 3.94 2.99 47.78
CA HIS A 150 5.07 2.08 47.60
C HIS A 150 5.80 2.57 46.34
N GLU A 151 6.83 3.37 46.56
CA GLU A 151 7.86 3.63 45.57
C GLU A 151 8.60 2.31 45.36
N CYS A 152 8.03 1.45 44.51
CA CYS A 152 8.74 0.27 44.06
C CYS A 152 9.90 0.78 43.22
N MET A 153 11.03 1.06 43.86
CA MET A 153 12.30 1.17 43.19
C MET A 153 12.57 -0.23 42.65
N HIS A 154 12.14 -0.49 41.42
CA HIS A 154 12.46 -1.70 40.66
C HIS A 154 13.94 -1.65 40.30
N VAL A 155 14.80 -1.79 41.31
CA VAL A 155 16.15 -2.25 41.11
C VAL A 155 15.98 -3.74 40.81
N HIS A 156 15.76 -4.09 39.54
CA HIS A 156 16.23 -5.39 39.08
C HIS A 156 17.70 -5.44 39.54
N GLU A 157 18.12 -6.53 40.18
CA GLU A 157 19.57 -6.77 40.25
C GLU A 157 20.06 -6.66 38.81
N LEU A 158 20.84 -5.60 38.53
CA LEU A 158 21.50 -5.35 37.26
C LEU A 158 22.58 -6.43 37.10
N THR A 159 22.14 -7.67 36.99
CA THR A 159 22.98 -8.77 36.59
C THR A 159 23.31 -8.53 35.13
N GLU A 160 24.57 -8.75 34.75
CA GLU A 160 24.98 -8.58 33.36
C GLU A 160 24.08 -9.36 32.40
N VAL A 161 23.56 -10.52 32.84
CA VAL A 161 22.67 -11.39 32.07
C VAL A 161 21.32 -10.72 31.73
N ALA A 162 20.63 -10.11 32.71
CA ALA A 162 19.36 -9.44 32.46
C ALA A 162 19.55 -8.17 31.60
N GLY A 163 20.65 -7.44 31.81
CA GLY A 163 20.98 -6.27 30.99
C GLY A 163 21.36 -6.62 29.55
N THR A 164 22.01 -7.77 29.31
CA THR A 164 22.29 -8.26 27.96
C THR A 164 21.04 -8.74 27.24
N GLU A 165 20.11 -9.39 27.94
CA GLU A 165 18.86 -9.88 27.36
C GLU A 165 17.95 -8.73 26.91
N ASP A 166 17.77 -7.70 27.74
CA ASP A 166 16.99 -6.51 27.37
C ASP A 166 17.61 -5.75 26.19
N ALA A 167 18.95 -5.66 26.15
CA ALA A 167 19.66 -5.01 25.05
C ALA A 167 19.52 -5.77 23.72
N GLU A 168 19.56 -7.10 23.76
CA GLU A 168 19.31 -7.95 22.59
C GLU A 168 17.87 -7.80 22.09
N ALA A 169 16.89 -7.84 23.00
CA ALA A 169 15.47 -7.67 22.66
C ALA A 169 15.16 -6.30 22.04
N ASP A 170 15.76 -5.22 22.57
CA ASP A 170 15.64 -3.87 22.01
C ASP A 170 16.28 -3.76 20.62
N ALA A 171 17.45 -4.39 20.41
CA ALA A 171 18.12 -4.41 19.12
C ALA A 171 17.29 -5.16 18.06
N GLU A 172 16.66 -6.28 18.42
CA GLU A 172 15.74 -7.01 17.55
C GLU A 172 14.52 -6.17 17.18
N TYR A 173 13.92 -5.49 18.16
CA TYR A 173 12.79 -4.59 17.94
C TYR A 173 13.16 -3.46 16.96
N ASP A 174 14.29 -2.78 17.19
CA ASP A 174 14.76 -1.66 16.36
C ASP A 174 15.08 -2.13 14.94
N SER A 175 15.71 -3.30 14.81
CA SER A 175 16.00 -3.95 13.53
C SER A 175 14.70 -4.25 12.76
N ALA A 176 13.72 -4.90 13.39
CA ALA A 176 12.46 -5.25 12.77
C ALA A 176 11.64 -4.01 12.36
N LEU A 177 11.66 -2.96 13.18
CA LEU A 177 10.99 -1.70 12.88
C LEU A 177 11.66 -1.00 11.69
N LYS A 178 12.99 -0.96 11.67
CA LYS A 178 13.76 -0.38 10.57
C LYS A 178 13.54 -1.14 9.25
N GLU A 179 13.61 -2.47 9.28
CA GLU A 179 13.34 -3.34 8.13
C GLU A 179 11.96 -3.04 7.54
N ALA A 180 10.92 -2.97 8.40
CA ALA A 180 9.57 -2.69 7.94
C ALA A 180 9.43 -1.28 7.35
N ILE A 181 10.08 -0.26 7.94
CA ILE A 181 10.08 1.11 7.41
C ILE A 181 10.77 1.18 6.04
N CYS A 182 11.96 0.59 5.91
CA CYS A 182 12.67 0.53 4.63
C CYS A 182 11.83 -0.19 3.57
N GLY A 183 11.25 -1.34 3.90
CA GLY A 183 10.40 -2.06 2.95
C GLY A 183 9.15 -1.29 2.52
N VAL A 184 8.57 -0.44 3.37
CA VAL A 184 7.49 0.48 2.96
C VAL A 184 8.02 1.53 1.98
N GLN A 185 9.21 2.09 2.23
CA GLN A 185 9.83 3.08 1.35
C GLN A 185 10.17 2.49 -0.02
N ASP A 186 10.70 1.27 -0.05
CA ASP A 186 11.01 0.55 -1.28
C ASP A 186 9.73 0.31 -2.10
N ALA A 187 8.67 -0.22 -1.46
CA ALA A 187 7.40 -0.44 -2.13
C ALA A 187 6.80 0.87 -2.67
N VAL A 188 6.88 1.98 -1.92
CA VAL A 188 6.41 3.30 -2.39
C VAL A 188 7.22 3.79 -3.60
N THR A 189 8.54 3.61 -3.58
CA THR A 189 9.42 3.98 -4.70
C THR A 189 9.03 3.19 -5.95
N THR A 190 8.94 1.86 -5.85
CA THR A 190 8.56 1.00 -6.98
C THR A 190 7.15 1.29 -7.51
N ILE A 191 6.18 1.57 -6.62
CA ILE A 191 4.85 2.01 -7.05
C ILE A 191 4.97 3.30 -7.87
N ASN A 192 5.68 4.31 -7.38
CA ASN A 192 5.79 5.59 -8.07
C ASN A 192 6.48 5.47 -9.43
N GLU A 193 7.49 4.61 -9.56
CA GLU A 193 8.14 4.27 -10.83
C GLU A 193 7.11 3.69 -11.83
N HIS A 194 6.34 2.69 -11.42
CA HIS A 194 5.28 2.14 -12.28
C HIS A 194 4.17 3.14 -12.61
N LEU A 195 3.83 4.05 -11.69
CA LEU A 195 2.87 5.13 -12.00
C LEU A 195 3.43 6.14 -12.99
N GLU A 196 4.73 6.34 -13.02
CA GLU A 196 5.40 7.16 -14.04
C GLU A 196 5.38 6.45 -15.40
N GLU A 197 5.64 5.13 -15.45
CA GLU A 197 5.47 4.34 -16.68
C GLU A 197 4.04 4.46 -17.25
N VAL A 198 3.02 4.40 -16.40
CA VAL A 198 1.63 4.63 -16.81
C VAL A 198 1.42 6.04 -17.38
N ARG A 199 2.05 7.06 -16.80
CA ARG A 199 1.95 8.44 -17.31
C ARG A 199 2.61 8.58 -18.68
N TYR A 200 3.80 8.01 -18.86
CA TYR A 200 4.47 8.00 -20.18
C TYR A 200 3.65 7.26 -21.23
N GLU A 201 3.00 6.15 -20.86
CA GLU A 201 2.13 5.42 -21.79
C GLU A 201 0.93 6.27 -22.22
N ILE A 202 0.29 6.97 -21.29
CA ILE A 202 -0.81 7.89 -21.61
C ILE A 202 -0.33 8.96 -22.59
N GLU A 203 0.81 9.61 -22.30
CA GLU A 203 1.36 10.66 -23.16
C GLU A 203 1.72 10.14 -24.56
N ALA A 204 2.28 8.93 -24.66
CA ALA A 204 2.60 8.29 -25.93
C ALA A 204 1.33 8.06 -26.76
N LEU A 205 0.30 7.44 -26.17
CA LEU A 205 -0.96 7.15 -26.85
C LEU A 205 -1.71 8.42 -27.26
N GLU A 206 -1.64 9.49 -26.45
CA GLU A 206 -2.23 10.79 -26.79
C GLU A 206 -1.50 11.50 -27.93
N SER A 207 -0.20 11.29 -28.08
CA SER A 207 0.59 11.86 -29.18
C SER A 207 0.36 11.18 -30.54
N GLU A 208 -0.19 9.97 -30.51
CA GLU A 208 -0.52 9.17 -31.70
C GLU A 208 -1.97 9.41 -32.20
N GLU A 209 -2.80 10.13 -31.43
CA GLU A 209 -4.13 10.58 -31.86
C GLU A 209 -4.05 11.73 -32.90
#